data_AF-A0A0B8Q8J6-F1
#
_entry.id   AF-A0A0B8Q8J6-F1
#
_cell.length_a   1.000
_cell.length_b   1.000
_cell.length_c   1.000
_cell.angle_alpha   90.00
_cell.angle_beta   90.00
_cell.angle_gamma   90.00
#
_symmetry.space_group_name_H-M   'P 1'
#
loop_
_entity.id
_entity.type
_entity.pdbx_description
1 polymer ?
#
loop_
_entity_poly.entity_id
_entity_poly.type
_entity_poly.pdbx_seq_one_letter_code
_entity_poly.pdbx_strand_id
1 'polypeptide(L)'
;MAGDNNYSLGPVPESARKGVASLTMVMLGLTFFSASMWTGGSLGTGLSFNDFFLAVIIGNLILGIYTSFLGYIGASTGLSTHLLARFSFGTKGSWLPSALLGGTQVGWFGVGVAMFAIPVQKATGIDTNILILVSGLLMTGTVYFGIKALMVLSAIAVPAIAMLGGFSVFTAVDSVGGLDQLQLIKPETPIDFSVALAMVVGSFVSAGTLTADFVRFGKRLLAQL
;
A
#
# COMPACT_ATOMS: atom_id res chain seq x y z
N MET A 1 23.77 22.65 1.83
CA MET A 1 22.52 22.26 1.13
C MET A 1 22.69 20.81 0.71
N ALA A 2 22.01 19.88 1.36
CA ALA A 2 21.94 18.51 0.86
C ALA A 2 21.31 18.57 -0.53
N GLY A 3 22.01 18.08 -1.56
CA GLY A 3 21.43 18.01 -2.91
C GLY A 3 20.09 17.28 -2.84
N ASP A 4 19.08 17.79 -3.56
CA ASP A 4 17.76 17.17 -3.64
C ASP A 4 17.85 15.84 -4.41
N ASN A 5 18.36 14.82 -3.73
CA ASN A 5 18.54 13.46 -4.26
C ASN A 5 17.20 12.81 -4.64
N ASN A 6 16.08 13.40 -4.20
CA ASN A 6 14.73 12.94 -4.49
C ASN A 6 14.07 13.69 -5.66
N TYR A 7 14.75 14.66 -6.28
CA TYR A 7 14.22 15.47 -7.38
C TYR A 7 12.79 15.98 -7.06
N SER A 8 12.62 16.55 -5.89
CA SER A 8 11.33 16.93 -5.31
C SER A 8 10.69 18.11 -6.03
N LEU A 9 11.52 18.97 -6.64
CA LEU A 9 11.10 20.21 -7.33
C LEU A 9 11.20 20.15 -8.85
N GLY A 10 11.57 19.00 -9.43
CA GLY A 10 11.75 18.86 -10.88
C GLY A 10 11.66 17.41 -11.37
N PRO A 11 11.76 17.19 -12.69
CA PRO A 11 11.73 15.86 -13.25
C PRO A 11 12.97 15.05 -12.86
N VAL A 12 12.80 13.74 -12.67
CA VAL A 12 13.92 12.81 -12.43
C VAL A 12 14.76 12.68 -13.71
N PRO A 13 16.07 12.99 -13.67
CA PRO A 13 16.96 12.87 -14.82
C PRO A 13 17.18 11.41 -15.20
N GLU A 14 17.43 11.15 -16.49
CA GLU A 14 17.65 9.80 -17.04
C GLU A 14 18.76 9.01 -16.30
N SER A 15 19.83 9.69 -15.88
CA SER A 15 20.95 9.10 -15.13
C SER A 15 20.55 8.55 -13.76
N ALA A 16 19.47 9.04 -13.16
CA ALA A 16 18.98 8.61 -11.86
C ALA A 16 17.89 7.53 -11.94
N ARG A 17 17.42 7.20 -13.16
CA ARG A 17 16.34 6.23 -13.36
C ARG A 17 16.78 4.79 -13.13
N LYS A 18 15.89 3.99 -12.56
CA LYS A 18 16.04 2.59 -12.16
C LYS A 18 15.30 1.66 -13.13
N GLY A 19 15.73 0.40 -13.15
CA GLY A 19 15.10 -0.64 -13.94
C GLY A 19 13.76 -1.08 -13.37
N VAL A 20 12.90 -1.65 -14.23
CA VAL A 20 11.54 -2.08 -13.90
C VAL A 20 11.50 -3.01 -12.69
N ALA A 21 12.38 -4.01 -12.64
CA ALA A 21 12.42 -4.97 -11.53
C ALA A 21 12.61 -4.32 -10.15
N SER A 22 13.47 -3.30 -10.04
CA SER A 22 13.68 -2.59 -8.77
C SER A 22 12.43 -1.83 -8.35
N LEU A 23 11.70 -1.23 -9.30
CA LEU A 23 10.48 -0.49 -9.01
C LEU A 23 9.32 -1.42 -8.69
N THR A 24 9.21 -2.56 -9.39
CA THR A 24 8.25 -3.61 -9.07
C THR A 24 8.45 -4.10 -7.63
N MET A 25 9.69 -4.34 -7.19
CA MET A 25 9.96 -4.74 -5.80
C MET A 25 9.54 -3.69 -4.78
N VAL A 26 9.76 -2.39 -5.07
CA VAL A 26 9.30 -1.30 -4.20
C VAL A 26 7.76 -1.24 -4.16
N MET A 27 7.10 -1.40 -5.30
CA MET A 27 5.63 -1.43 -5.39
C MET A 27 5.03 -2.64 -4.68
N LEU A 28 5.63 -3.83 -4.82
CA LEU A 28 5.22 -5.01 -4.07
C LEU A 28 5.40 -4.81 -2.56
N GLY A 29 6.51 -4.18 -2.13
CA GLY A 29 6.70 -3.79 -0.74
C GLY A 29 5.60 -2.85 -0.23
N LEU A 30 5.15 -1.91 -1.08
CA LEU A 30 4.07 -0.98 -0.76
C LEU A 30 2.71 -1.68 -0.64
N THR A 31 2.45 -2.78 -1.37
CA THR A 31 1.18 -3.49 -1.30
C THR A 31 1.03 -4.36 -0.05
N PHE A 32 2.13 -4.80 0.57
CA PHE A 32 2.09 -5.52 1.85
C PHE A 32 1.86 -4.56 3.02
N PHE A 33 0.60 -4.12 3.16
CA PHE A 33 0.18 -3.17 4.19
C PHE A 33 -0.91 -3.76 5.08
N SER A 34 -0.76 -3.59 6.39
CA SER A 34 -1.66 -4.18 7.39
C SER A 34 -3.12 -3.77 7.19
N ALA A 35 -3.41 -2.54 6.74
CA ALA A 35 -4.80 -2.12 6.52
C ALA A 35 -5.47 -2.90 5.39
N SER A 36 -4.76 -3.18 4.30
CA SER A 36 -5.27 -4.02 3.22
C SER A 36 -5.52 -5.45 3.69
N MET A 37 -4.68 -5.98 4.59
CA MET A 37 -4.91 -7.29 5.22
C MET A 37 -6.16 -7.28 6.11
N TRP A 38 -6.38 -6.22 6.88
CA TRP A 38 -7.58 -6.06 7.69
C TRP A 38 -8.84 -5.96 6.83
N THR A 39 -8.81 -5.19 5.73
CA THR A 39 -9.88 -5.18 4.73
C THR A 39 -10.16 -6.59 4.20
N GLY A 40 -9.12 -7.35 3.85
CA GLY A 40 -9.27 -8.75 3.44
C GLY A 40 -9.97 -9.62 4.50
N GLY A 41 -9.59 -9.49 5.77
CA GLY A 41 -10.26 -10.17 6.88
C GLY A 41 -11.73 -9.80 7.00
N SER A 42 -12.05 -8.50 6.94
CA SER A 42 -13.45 -8.01 6.98
C SER A 42 -14.30 -8.51 5.81
N LEU A 43 -13.71 -8.57 4.60
CA LEU A 43 -14.38 -9.15 3.44
C LEU A 43 -14.64 -10.64 3.64
N GLY A 44 -13.66 -11.38 4.18
CA GLY A 44 -13.77 -12.82 4.44
C GLY A 44 -14.87 -13.18 5.44
N THR A 45 -15.19 -12.30 6.39
CA THR A 45 -16.30 -12.48 7.34
C THR A 45 -17.64 -11.94 6.84
N GLY A 46 -17.63 -11.10 5.80
CA GLY A 46 -18.81 -10.37 5.31
C GLY A 46 -19.38 -10.88 3.98
N LEU A 47 -18.63 -11.71 3.24
CA LEU A 47 -19.03 -12.20 1.92
C LEU A 47 -19.09 -13.73 1.87
N SER A 48 -19.82 -14.24 0.88
CA SER A 48 -19.70 -15.65 0.50
C SER A 48 -18.30 -15.92 -0.09
N PHE A 49 -17.89 -17.18 -0.12
CA PHE A 49 -16.59 -17.57 -0.67
C PHE A 49 -16.35 -17.04 -2.09
N ASN A 50 -17.32 -17.18 -2.99
CA ASN A 50 -17.19 -16.73 -4.37
C ASN A 50 -17.20 -15.19 -4.48
N ASP A 51 -18.09 -14.53 -3.74
CA ASP A 51 -18.18 -13.06 -3.75
C ASP A 51 -16.91 -12.42 -3.20
N PHE A 52 -16.26 -13.04 -2.21
CA PHE A 52 -14.96 -12.62 -1.69
C PHE A 52 -13.92 -12.55 -2.81
N PHE A 53 -13.71 -13.63 -3.56
CA PHE A 53 -12.73 -13.66 -4.65
C PHE A 53 -13.09 -12.69 -5.78
N LEU A 54 -14.38 -12.60 -6.13
CA LEU A 54 -14.84 -11.66 -7.14
C LEU A 54 -14.60 -10.20 -6.72
N ALA A 55 -14.91 -9.85 -5.48
CA ALA A 55 -14.68 -8.49 -4.96
C ALA A 55 -13.19 -8.15 -4.95
N VAL A 56 -12.33 -9.08 -4.51
CA VAL A 56 -10.88 -8.90 -4.51
C VAL A 56 -10.35 -8.74 -5.93
N ILE A 57 -10.72 -9.61 -6.87
CA ILE A 57 -10.23 -9.56 -8.26
C ILE A 57 -10.70 -8.28 -8.95
N ILE A 58 -12.00 -7.99 -8.90
CA ILE A 58 -12.59 -6.83 -9.60
C ILE A 58 -12.08 -5.52 -8.99
N GLY A 59 -12.07 -5.41 -7.66
CA GLY A 59 -11.59 -4.21 -6.96
C GLY A 59 -10.10 -3.93 -7.24
N ASN A 60 -9.25 -4.97 -7.21
CA ASN A 60 -7.83 -4.82 -7.56
C ASN A 60 -7.60 -4.57 -9.05
N LEU A 61 -8.46 -5.08 -9.94
CA LEU A 61 -8.38 -4.76 -11.36
C LEU A 61 -8.69 -3.27 -11.61
N ILE A 62 -9.71 -2.72 -10.96
CA ILE A 62 -10.05 -1.30 -11.01
C ILE A 62 -8.86 -0.46 -10.52
N LEU A 63 -8.31 -0.79 -9.35
CA LEU A 63 -7.12 -0.14 -8.81
C LEU A 63 -5.90 -0.28 -9.71
N GLY A 64 -5.67 -1.47 -10.26
CA GLY A 64 -4.54 -1.77 -11.14
C GLY A 64 -4.60 -0.93 -12.42
N ILE A 65 -5.77 -0.79 -13.04
CA ILE A 65 -5.96 0.07 -14.21
C ILE A 65 -5.69 1.54 -13.84
N TYR A 66 -6.31 2.03 -12.76
CA TYR A 66 -6.13 3.40 -12.29
C TYR A 66 -4.66 3.75 -12.01
N THR A 67 -3.98 2.91 -11.23
CA THR A 67 -2.58 3.10 -10.85
C THR A 67 -1.61 2.91 -12.02
N SER A 68 -1.94 2.04 -12.99
CA SER A 68 -1.13 1.86 -14.21
C SER A 68 -1.12 3.12 -15.07
N PHE A 69 -2.25 3.83 -15.20
CA PHE A 69 -2.27 5.13 -15.89
C PHE A 69 -1.39 6.16 -15.20
N LEU A 70 -1.47 6.26 -13.86
CA LEU A 70 -0.61 7.16 -13.10
C LEU A 70 0.86 6.77 -13.19
N GLY A 71 1.17 5.48 -13.13
CA GLY A 71 2.51 4.95 -13.30
C GLY A 71 3.10 5.27 -14.68
N TYR A 72 2.30 5.12 -15.74
CA TYR A 72 2.70 5.50 -17.09
C TYR A 72 3.02 7.00 -17.21
N ILE A 73 2.16 7.87 -16.66
CA ILE A 73 2.38 9.32 -16.64
C ILE A 73 3.63 9.67 -15.82
N GLY A 74 3.79 9.06 -14.64
CA GLY A 74 4.97 9.25 -13.79
C GLY A 74 6.27 8.86 -14.48
N ALA A 75 6.35 7.64 -15.03
CA ALA A 75 7.54 7.16 -15.75
C ALA A 75 7.85 7.97 -17.01
N SER A 76 6.84 8.43 -17.75
CA SER A 76 7.06 9.20 -18.98
C SER A 76 7.54 10.63 -18.70
N THR A 77 6.96 11.29 -17.69
CA THR A 77 7.26 12.70 -17.38
C THR A 77 8.42 12.88 -16.39
N GLY A 78 8.69 11.88 -15.55
CA GLY A 78 9.63 11.99 -14.43
C GLY A 78 9.14 12.88 -13.29
N LEU A 79 7.87 13.31 -13.30
CA LEU A 79 7.29 14.26 -12.33
C LEU A 79 6.63 13.54 -11.15
N SER A 80 6.63 14.19 -9.98
CA SER A 80 5.85 13.75 -8.83
C SER A 80 4.36 14.03 -9.02
N THR A 81 3.50 13.33 -8.28
CA THR A 81 2.06 13.56 -8.24
C THR A 81 1.73 15.02 -7.93
N HIS A 82 2.49 15.66 -7.03
CA HIS A 82 2.31 17.08 -6.69
C HIS A 82 2.66 18.03 -7.85
N LEU A 83 3.70 17.71 -8.62
CA LEU A 83 4.04 18.49 -9.82
C LEU A 83 2.99 18.29 -10.91
N LEU A 84 2.53 17.05 -11.12
CA LEU A 84 1.44 16.74 -12.05
C LEU A 84 0.14 17.49 -11.67
N ALA A 85 -0.18 17.57 -10.38
CA ALA A 85 -1.34 18.32 -9.90
C ALA A 85 -1.29 19.81 -10.25
N ARG A 86 -0.10 20.42 -10.39
CA ARG A 86 0.03 21.82 -10.84
C ARG A 86 -0.36 22.00 -12.30
N PHE A 87 -0.18 20.99 -13.15
CA PHE A 87 -0.62 21.07 -14.55
C PHE A 87 -2.14 21.01 -14.67
N SER A 88 -2.81 20.22 -13.82
CA SER A 88 -4.27 20.08 -13.85
C SER A 88 -5.01 21.20 -13.12
N PHE A 89 -4.50 21.66 -11.97
CA PHE A 89 -5.20 22.60 -11.08
C PHE A 89 -4.52 23.97 -10.96
N GLY A 90 -3.39 24.17 -11.64
CA GLY A 90 -2.56 25.36 -11.49
C GLY A 90 -1.79 25.40 -10.17
N THR A 91 -0.90 26.40 -10.01
CA THR A 91 0.00 26.48 -8.86
C THR A 91 -0.75 26.58 -7.53
N LYS A 92 -1.75 27.45 -7.43
CA LYS A 92 -2.55 27.62 -6.20
C LYS A 92 -3.62 26.54 -6.03
N GLY A 93 -4.28 26.12 -7.12
CA GLY A 93 -5.32 25.08 -7.04
C GLY A 93 -4.76 23.71 -6.66
N SER A 94 -3.49 23.43 -6.97
CA SER A 94 -2.81 22.18 -6.57
C SER A 94 -2.63 22.00 -5.06
N TRP A 95 -2.85 23.05 -4.25
CA TRP A 95 -2.66 22.99 -2.79
C TRP A 95 -3.67 22.06 -2.14
N LEU A 96 -4.94 22.10 -2.56
CA LEU A 96 -5.98 21.25 -2.02
C LEU A 96 -5.70 19.75 -2.25
N PRO A 97 -5.50 19.25 -3.50
CA PRO A 97 -5.18 17.85 -3.70
C PRO A 97 -3.86 17.46 -3.04
N SER A 98 -2.86 18.35 -3.00
CA SER A 98 -1.61 18.07 -2.30
C SER A 98 -1.79 17.92 -0.79
N ALA A 99 -2.61 18.78 -0.18
CA ALA A 99 -2.92 18.73 1.24
C ALA A 99 -3.74 17.47 1.59
N LEU A 100 -4.71 17.09 0.76
CA LEU A 100 -5.47 15.87 0.94
C LEU A 100 -4.57 14.63 0.84
N LEU A 101 -3.73 14.55 -0.20
CA LEU A 101 -2.81 13.45 -0.38
C LEU A 101 -1.80 13.36 0.77
N GLY A 102 -1.18 14.46 1.17
CA GLY A 102 -0.27 14.49 2.31
C GLY A 102 -0.97 14.16 3.64
N GLY A 103 -2.15 14.73 3.89
CA GLY A 103 -2.95 14.48 5.09
C GLY A 103 -3.36 13.03 5.23
N THR A 104 -3.76 12.38 4.13
CA THR A 104 -4.07 10.94 4.14
C THR A 104 -2.86 10.10 4.52
N GLN A 105 -1.64 10.46 4.10
CA GLN A 105 -0.44 9.72 4.50
C GLN A 105 -0.15 9.84 6.00
N VAL A 106 -0.40 11.01 6.60
CA VAL A 106 -0.28 11.20 8.06
C VAL A 106 -1.31 10.34 8.80
N GLY A 107 -2.55 10.29 8.29
CA GLY A 107 -3.58 9.40 8.83
C GLY A 107 -3.18 7.92 8.76
N TRP A 108 -2.67 7.48 7.61
CA TRP A 108 -2.21 6.10 7.42
C TRP A 108 -0.99 5.75 8.27
N PHE A 109 -0.10 6.71 8.55
CA PHE A 109 0.97 6.51 9.51
C PHE A 109 0.40 6.18 10.92
N GLY A 110 -0.56 6.97 11.40
CA GLY A 110 -1.21 6.72 12.69
C GLY A 110 -1.91 5.36 12.75
N VAL A 111 -2.65 4.99 11.71
CA VAL A 111 -3.27 3.67 11.58
C VAL A 111 -2.22 2.57 11.58
N GLY A 112 -1.14 2.71 10.80
CA GLY A 112 -0.07 1.72 10.73
C GLY A 112 0.59 1.45 12.08
N VAL A 113 0.87 2.50 12.85
CA VAL A 113 1.40 2.39 14.22
C VAL A 113 0.42 1.66 15.15
N ALA A 114 -0.87 1.98 15.08
CA ALA A 114 -1.89 1.30 15.87
C ALA A 114 -2.06 -0.19 15.48
N MET A 115 -1.99 -0.50 14.18
CA MET A 115 -2.08 -1.87 13.67
C MET A 115 -0.87 -2.74 14.06
N PHE A 116 0.25 -2.13 14.41
CA PHE A 116 1.36 -2.81 15.08
C PHE A 116 1.13 -2.93 16.59
N ALA A 117 0.80 -1.82 17.26
CA ALA A 117 0.75 -1.76 18.71
C ALA A 117 -0.34 -2.66 19.33
N ILE A 118 -1.54 -2.71 18.74
CA ILE A 118 -2.68 -3.45 19.30
C ILE A 118 -2.41 -4.98 19.33
N PRO A 119 -1.97 -5.63 18.23
CA PRO A 119 -1.62 -7.05 18.29
C PRO A 119 -0.45 -7.35 19.24
N VAL A 120 0.57 -6.48 19.30
CA VAL A 120 1.72 -6.67 20.19
C VAL A 120 1.30 -6.55 21.66
N GLN A 121 0.41 -5.61 21.99
CA GLN A 121 -0.18 -5.53 23.34
C GLN A 121 -0.91 -6.82 23.69
N LYS A 122 -1.72 -7.37 22.78
CA LYS A 122 -2.43 -8.64 23.03
C LYS A 122 -1.47 -9.81 23.29
N ALA A 123 -0.31 -9.81 22.64
CA ALA A 123 0.69 -10.87 22.80
C ALA A 123 1.61 -10.70 24.03
N THR A 124 1.89 -9.47 24.44
CA THR A 124 2.93 -9.16 25.46
C THR A 124 2.40 -8.55 26.75
N GLY A 125 1.19 -7.98 26.73
CA GLY A 125 0.61 -7.22 27.84
C GLY A 125 1.17 -5.81 28.03
N ILE A 126 2.14 -5.37 27.20
CA ILE A 126 2.71 -4.02 27.29
C ILE A 126 1.66 -2.98 26.93
N ASP A 127 1.61 -1.86 27.68
CA ASP A 127 0.66 -0.77 27.44
C ASP A 127 0.68 -0.28 25.99
N THR A 128 -0.51 -0.14 25.40
CA THR A 128 -0.69 0.24 24.00
C THR A 128 -0.14 1.63 23.72
N ASN A 129 -0.26 2.60 24.63
CA ASN A 129 0.23 3.95 24.41
C ASN A 129 1.76 3.98 24.38
N ILE A 130 2.42 3.20 25.26
CA ILE A 130 3.87 3.01 25.23
C ILE A 130 4.29 2.40 23.88
N LEU A 131 3.61 1.34 23.43
CA LEU A 131 3.91 0.70 22.15
C LEU A 131 3.73 1.67 20.98
N ILE A 132 2.65 2.46 20.96
CA ILE A 132 2.41 3.49 19.94
C ILE A 132 3.54 4.52 19.93
N LEU A 133 3.90 5.07 21.10
CA LEU A 133 4.94 6.09 21.20
C LEU A 133 6.30 5.56 20.74
N VAL A 134 6.72 4.39 21.25
CA VAL A 134 8.03 3.81 20.94
C VAL A 134 8.10 3.38 19.47
N SER A 135 7.10 2.64 18.98
CA SER A 135 7.10 2.19 17.58
C SER A 135 6.97 3.34 16.60
N GLY A 136 6.14 4.35 16.89
CA GLY A 136 6.03 5.56 16.10
C GLY A 136 7.38 6.30 16.00
N LEU A 137 8.06 6.52 17.14
CA LEU A 137 9.39 7.14 17.16
C LEU A 137 10.43 6.31 16.40
N LEU A 138 10.43 4.99 16.56
CA LEU A 138 11.32 4.10 15.82
C LEU A 138 11.07 4.18 14.31
N MET A 139 9.81 4.08 13.88
CA MET A 139 9.42 4.18 12.46
C MET A 139 9.81 5.53 11.87
N THR A 140 9.55 6.65 12.57
CA THR A 140 10.04 7.98 12.16
C THR A 140 11.57 8.03 12.10
N GLY A 141 12.26 7.41 13.07
CA GLY A 141 13.71 7.28 13.11
C GLY A 141 14.28 6.54 11.89
N THR A 142 13.61 5.49 11.41
CA THR A 142 14.08 4.71 10.25
C THR A 142 14.16 5.53 8.96
N VAL A 143 13.33 6.56 8.81
CA VAL A 143 13.32 7.45 7.65
C VAL A 143 14.65 8.19 7.49
N TYR A 144 15.33 8.51 8.61
CA TYR A 144 16.64 9.17 8.58
C TYR A 144 17.73 8.32 7.92
N PHE A 145 17.61 6.99 7.96
CA PHE A 145 18.57 6.07 7.31
C PHE A 145 18.29 5.86 5.82
N GLY A 146 17.24 6.49 5.28
CA GLY A 146 16.95 6.61 3.85
C GLY A 146 16.51 5.31 3.15
N ILE A 147 16.45 5.38 1.82
CA ILE A 147 15.90 4.32 0.94
C ILE A 147 16.62 2.97 1.10
N LYS A 148 17.91 2.96 1.43
CA LYS A 148 18.67 1.72 1.63
C LYS A 148 18.15 0.90 2.81
N ALA A 149 17.82 1.54 3.93
CA ALA A 149 17.27 0.85 5.10
C ALA A 149 15.88 0.26 4.78
N LEU A 150 15.04 1.01 4.07
CA LEU A 150 13.73 0.54 3.62
C LEU A 150 13.83 -0.69 2.70
N MET A 151 14.76 -0.70 1.74
CA MET A 151 14.95 -1.86 0.84
C MET A 151 15.32 -3.13 1.60
N VAL A 152 16.23 -3.04 2.59
CA VAL A 152 16.62 -4.19 3.42
C VAL A 152 15.45 -4.67 4.28
N LEU A 153 14.71 -3.73 4.89
CA LEU A 153 13.54 -4.05 5.69
C LEU A 153 12.49 -4.78 4.85
N SER A 154 12.14 -4.27 3.67
CA SER A 154 11.18 -4.91 2.76
C SER A 154 11.64 -6.28 2.27
N ALA A 155 12.94 -6.47 2.01
CA ALA A 155 13.49 -7.75 1.57
C ALA A 155 13.30 -8.88 2.60
N ILE A 156 13.17 -8.54 3.88
CA ILE A 156 12.90 -9.50 4.97
C ILE A 156 11.41 -9.55 5.28
N ALA A 157 10.76 -8.39 5.39
CA ALA A 157 9.36 -8.29 5.80
C ALA A 157 8.42 -8.94 4.79
N VAL A 158 8.62 -8.74 3.48
CA VAL A 158 7.73 -9.29 2.44
C VAL A 158 7.72 -10.83 2.47
N PRO A 159 8.88 -11.54 2.42
CA PRO A 159 8.89 -12.99 2.56
C PRO A 159 8.30 -13.46 3.91
N ALA A 160 8.62 -12.78 5.01
CA ALA A 160 8.09 -13.15 6.33
C ALA A 160 6.56 -13.05 6.38
N ILE A 161 5.99 -11.97 5.85
CA ILE A 161 4.53 -11.78 5.75
C ILE A 161 3.91 -12.85 4.85
N ALA A 162 4.52 -13.15 3.70
CA ALA A 162 4.00 -14.18 2.80
C ALA A 162 4.01 -15.58 3.46
N MET A 163 5.09 -15.95 4.15
CA MET A 163 5.19 -17.23 4.85
C MET A 163 4.24 -17.33 6.04
N LEU A 164 4.25 -16.35 6.94
CA LEU A 164 3.42 -16.37 8.15
C LEU A 164 1.94 -16.19 7.81
N GLY A 165 1.62 -15.31 6.85
CA GLY A 165 0.26 -15.13 6.35
C GLY A 165 -0.25 -16.39 5.66
N GLY A 166 0.56 -17.03 4.80
CA GLY A 166 0.21 -18.30 4.17
C GLY A 166 -0.02 -19.42 5.17
N PHE A 167 0.85 -19.53 6.19
CA PHE A 167 0.67 -20.46 7.30
C PHE A 167 -0.64 -20.19 8.07
N SER A 168 -0.93 -18.92 8.38
CA SER A 168 -2.18 -18.54 9.04
C SER A 168 -3.42 -18.91 8.22
N VAL A 169 -3.38 -18.75 6.89
CA VAL A 169 -4.48 -19.17 6.00
C VAL A 169 -4.63 -20.69 6.03
N PHE A 170 -3.53 -21.43 5.92
CA PHE A 170 -3.55 -22.90 5.97
C PHE A 170 -4.18 -23.41 7.27
N THR A 171 -3.72 -22.92 8.42
CA THR A 171 -4.28 -23.33 9.72
C THR A 171 -5.74 -22.92 9.88
N ALA A 172 -6.14 -21.75 9.37
CA ALA A 172 -7.55 -21.33 9.41
C ALA A 172 -8.44 -22.26 8.57
N VAL A 173 -8.02 -22.62 7.36
CA VAL A 173 -8.73 -23.55 6.48
C VAL A 173 -8.81 -24.95 7.09
N ASP A 174 -7.71 -25.45 7.66
CA ASP A 174 -7.68 -26.76 8.32
C ASP A 174 -8.63 -26.79 9.54
N SER A 175 -8.66 -25.70 10.33
CA SER A 175 -9.51 -25.60 11.53
C SER A 175 -11.02 -25.69 11.25
N VAL A 176 -11.45 -25.35 10.03
CA VAL A 176 -12.86 -25.44 9.61
C VAL A 176 -13.17 -26.75 8.88
N GLY A 177 -12.20 -27.66 8.75
CA GLY A 177 -12.37 -28.95 8.08
C GLY A 177 -12.05 -28.94 6.58
N GLY A 178 -11.26 -27.97 6.11
CA GLY A 178 -10.79 -27.89 4.74
C GLY A 178 -11.56 -26.91 3.85
N LEU A 179 -11.14 -26.81 2.58
CA LEU A 179 -11.69 -25.85 1.62
C LEU A 179 -13.18 -26.11 1.32
N ASP A 180 -13.60 -27.37 1.26
CA ASP A 180 -14.99 -27.73 0.98
C ASP A 180 -15.93 -27.22 2.07
N GLN A 181 -15.50 -27.29 3.34
CA GLN A 181 -16.28 -26.77 4.46
C GLN A 181 -16.25 -25.25 4.52
N LEU A 182 -15.09 -24.63 4.23
CA LEU A 182 -14.96 -23.18 4.15
C LEU A 182 -15.94 -22.57 3.13
N GLN A 183 -16.16 -23.23 1.99
CA GLN A 183 -17.10 -22.77 0.96
C GLN A 183 -18.56 -22.76 1.41
N LEU A 184 -18.91 -23.59 2.42
CA LEU A 184 -20.26 -23.69 2.95
C LEU A 184 -20.54 -22.65 4.03
N ILE A 185 -19.51 -21.99 4.58
CA ILE A 185 -19.65 -20.96 5.60
C ILE A 185 -20.35 -19.74 4.98
N LYS A 186 -21.42 -19.29 5.65
CA LYS A 186 -22.14 -18.07 5.29
C LYS A 186 -21.80 -16.95 6.28
N PRO A 187 -21.63 -15.71 5.80
CA PRO A 187 -21.37 -14.57 6.68
C PRO A 187 -22.58 -14.34 7.61
N GLU A 188 -22.32 -14.18 8.91
CA GLU A 188 -23.36 -13.88 9.91
C GLU A 188 -23.97 -12.50 9.68
N THR A 189 -23.12 -11.54 9.30
CA THR A 189 -23.51 -10.17 8.93
C THR A 189 -23.03 -9.88 7.51
N PRO A 190 -23.83 -10.25 6.49
CA PRO A 190 -23.45 -10.01 5.10
C PRO A 190 -23.28 -8.52 4.81
N ILE A 191 -22.28 -8.20 3.98
CA ILE A 191 -22.12 -6.86 3.41
C ILE A 191 -22.51 -6.87 1.93
N ASP A 192 -22.96 -5.72 1.43
CA ASP A 192 -23.26 -5.58 0.00
C ASP A 192 -21.98 -5.69 -0.83
N PHE A 193 -22.09 -6.31 -2.00
CA PHE A 193 -20.95 -6.46 -2.92
C PHE A 193 -20.38 -5.10 -3.37
N SER A 194 -21.22 -4.07 -3.50
CA SER A 194 -20.77 -2.71 -3.81
C SER A 194 -19.93 -2.09 -2.69
N VAL A 195 -20.29 -2.35 -1.43
CA VAL A 195 -19.53 -1.93 -0.25
C VAL A 195 -18.19 -2.67 -0.24
N ALA A 196 -18.19 -3.97 -0.52
CA ALA A 196 -16.96 -4.74 -0.64
C ALA A 196 -16.00 -4.19 -1.70
N LEU A 197 -16.49 -3.85 -2.90
CA LEU A 197 -15.68 -3.21 -3.93
C LEU A 197 -15.12 -1.86 -3.47
N ALA A 198 -15.94 -1.04 -2.82
CA ALA A 198 -15.51 0.24 -2.27
C ALA A 198 -14.44 0.07 -1.17
N MET A 199 -14.53 -0.98 -0.35
CA MET A 199 -13.51 -1.31 0.65
C MET A 199 -12.20 -1.73 -0.01
N VAL A 200 -12.22 -2.61 -1.02
CA VAL A 200 -11.01 -3.03 -1.74
C VAL A 200 -10.33 -1.82 -2.38
N VAL A 201 -11.08 -1.04 -3.16
CA VAL A 201 -10.54 0.17 -3.83
C VAL A 201 -10.06 1.19 -2.80
N GLY A 202 -10.89 1.49 -1.80
CA GLY A 202 -10.60 2.48 -0.76
C GLY A 202 -9.39 2.14 0.09
N SER A 203 -9.11 0.85 0.32
CA SER A 203 -7.97 0.40 1.12
C SER A 203 -6.62 0.83 0.54
N PHE A 204 -6.54 1.06 -0.78
CA PHE A 204 -5.28 1.34 -1.46
C PHE A 204 -5.31 2.56 -2.38
N VAL A 205 -6.47 3.15 -2.67
CA VAL A 205 -6.57 4.28 -3.62
C VAL A 205 -5.67 5.46 -3.25
N SER A 206 -5.54 5.78 -1.95
CA SER A 206 -4.66 6.86 -1.47
C SER A 206 -3.19 6.62 -1.83
N ALA A 207 -2.65 5.45 -1.52
CA ALA A 207 -1.28 5.06 -1.91
C ALA A 207 -1.16 4.93 -3.44
N GLY A 208 -2.19 4.39 -4.09
CA GLY A 208 -2.28 4.25 -5.53
C GLY A 208 -2.20 5.59 -6.27
N THR A 209 -2.80 6.66 -5.75
CA THR A 209 -2.68 8.01 -6.33
C THR A 209 -1.24 8.54 -6.29
N LEU A 210 -0.43 8.07 -5.36
CA LEU A 210 0.98 8.43 -5.22
C LEU A 210 1.92 7.52 -6.05
N THR A 211 1.38 6.60 -6.87
CA THR A 211 2.19 5.70 -7.72
C THR A 211 3.21 6.47 -8.56
N ALA A 212 2.86 7.65 -9.09
CA ALA A 212 3.77 8.45 -9.90
C ALA A 212 5.03 8.88 -9.12
N ASP A 213 4.95 9.08 -7.80
CA ASP A 213 6.10 9.50 -6.98
C ASP A 213 7.21 8.45 -6.92
N PHE A 214 6.83 7.18 -7.03
CA PHE A 214 7.76 6.06 -7.06
C PHE A 214 8.16 5.70 -8.49
N VAL A 215 7.19 5.64 -9.40
CA VAL A 215 7.39 5.15 -10.78
C VAL A 215 8.05 6.20 -11.67
N ARG A 216 8.09 7.49 -11.28
CA ARG A 216 8.87 8.54 -11.97
C ARG A 216 10.37 8.28 -12.05
N PHE A 217 10.89 7.38 -11.21
CA PHE A 217 12.26 6.89 -11.31
C PHE A 217 12.41 5.78 -12.35
N GLY A 218 11.37 5.37 -13.06
CA GLY A 218 11.43 4.30 -14.05
C GLY A 218 12.04 4.72 -15.37
N LYS A 219 12.90 3.87 -15.92
CA LYS A 219 13.28 3.96 -17.33
C LYS A 219 12.03 3.81 -18.20
N ARG A 220 11.96 4.59 -19.27
CA ARG A 220 10.83 4.55 -20.22
C ARG A 220 10.77 3.17 -20.86
N LEU A 221 9.62 2.50 -20.77
CA LEU A 221 9.40 1.16 -21.35
C LEU A 221 9.47 1.18 -22.90
N LEU A 222 9.23 2.34 -23.52
CA LEU A 222 9.14 2.53 -24.97
C LEU A 222 10.45 2.86 -25.70
N ALA A 223 11.62 2.73 -25.05
CA ALA A 223 12.91 2.96 -25.72
C ALA A 223 13.51 1.69 -26.34
N GLN A 224 12.77 0.58 -26.39
CA GLN A 224 13.23 -0.74 -26.88
C GLN A 224 12.29 -1.39 -27.91
N LEU A 225 11.35 -0.63 -28.48
CA LEU A 225 10.61 -0.99 -29.70
C LEU A 225 10.86 0.10 -30.74
#